data_AF-A0AAN1DX45-F1
#
_entry.id   AF-A0AAN1DX45-F1
#
_cell.length_a   1.000
_cell.length_b   1.000
_cell.length_c   1.000
_cell.angle_alpha   90.00
_cell.angle_beta   90.00
_cell.angle_gamma   90.00
#
_symmetry.space_group_name_H-M   'P 1'
#
loop_
_entity.id
_entity.type
_entity.pdbx_description
1 polymer ?
#
loop_
_entity_poly.entity_id
_entity_poly.type
_entity_poly.pdbx_seq_one_letter_code
_entity_poly.pdbx_strand_id
1 'polypeptide(L)'
;MAGIYSHSGWAETCRGDIGQMTVNVQNIKYLPTLPLNTQMTGMMADNGSGIHFSCDLQVPKAVAKRLVYRQLKTASTPLSIGGQHVFPSALDGIGYSLGFQCSGGAVRFIDGSHAAGNGESVTVCDSNEMANLLNQQQIVVKVFVTFYKTGNVALVSGNHANVPVQPQIGELTIQQQADSRSGFVASSPVTLDMAALNVDIGSSGSCQVSTANIHVSLGTVNKAEFKGKNTTGGVAKRFSIPVFCSTPTDIRIGFFGVTSPSGGTDTLALSKANASASGVGVRLTYGNNSAPAPAAGTGAKINEASNLPVLKRITASSAGAAENINFNAQYVQTDDVVTAGTANSMVTFALEYN
;
A
#
# COMPACT_ATOMS: atom_id res chain seq x y z
N MET A 1 -56.45 24.49 -30.52
CA MET A 1 -55.38 24.45 -29.52
C MET A 1 -54.76 23.06 -29.57
N ALA A 2 -53.57 22.93 -30.15
CA ALA A 2 -52.80 21.68 -30.09
C ALA A 2 -51.99 21.71 -28.79
N GLY A 3 -52.28 20.80 -27.87
CA GLY A 3 -51.53 20.64 -26.63
C GLY A 3 -50.14 20.10 -26.94
N ILE A 4 -49.10 20.89 -26.68
CA ILE A 4 -47.72 20.43 -26.68
C ILE A 4 -47.52 19.64 -25.39
N TYR A 5 -47.57 18.32 -25.48
CA TYR A 5 -47.09 17.44 -24.42
C TYR A 5 -45.56 17.46 -24.45
N SER A 6 -44.94 18.20 -23.54
CA SER A 6 -43.52 18.09 -23.28
C SER A 6 -43.26 16.78 -22.55
N HIS A 7 -42.74 15.77 -23.24
CA HIS A 7 -42.11 14.64 -22.57
C HIS A 7 -40.90 15.17 -21.80
N SER A 8 -40.94 15.07 -20.47
CA SER A 8 -39.75 15.17 -19.64
C SER A 8 -38.82 14.01 -20.00
N GLY A 9 -37.88 14.24 -20.92
CA GLY A 9 -36.80 13.29 -21.19
C GLY A 9 -36.01 13.09 -19.91
N TRP A 10 -35.84 11.84 -19.49
CA TRP A 10 -35.06 11.51 -18.30
C TRP A 10 -33.58 11.74 -18.64
N ALA A 11 -32.87 12.49 -17.80
CA ALA A 11 -31.43 12.69 -17.97
C ALA A 11 -30.69 11.36 -17.77
N GLU A 12 -29.49 11.25 -18.34
CA GLU A 12 -28.63 10.07 -18.19
C GLU A 12 -28.58 9.57 -16.74
N THR A 13 -28.73 8.25 -16.55
CA THR A 13 -28.59 7.63 -15.24
C THR A 13 -27.37 6.70 -15.19
N CYS A 14 -26.54 6.89 -14.17
CA CYS A 14 -25.48 5.96 -13.79
C CYS A 14 -25.76 5.33 -12.42
N ARG A 15 -25.40 4.06 -12.26
CA ARG A 15 -25.54 3.33 -10.99
C ARG A 15 -24.49 2.24 -10.85
N GLY A 16 -24.21 1.85 -9.60
CA GLY A 16 -23.50 0.61 -9.33
C GLY A 16 -24.35 -0.59 -9.73
N ASP A 17 -23.70 -1.63 -10.26
CA ASP A 17 -24.38 -2.86 -10.67
C ASP A 17 -24.81 -3.72 -9.48
N ILE A 18 -24.18 -3.48 -8.32
CA ILE A 18 -24.43 -4.12 -7.04
C ILE A 18 -24.62 -3.06 -5.97
N GLY A 19 -25.39 -3.37 -4.91
CA GLY A 19 -25.57 -2.47 -3.77
C GLY A 19 -24.45 -2.56 -2.72
N GLN A 20 -23.70 -3.65 -2.72
CA GLN A 20 -22.69 -3.96 -1.71
C GLN A 20 -21.56 -4.80 -2.30
N MET A 21 -20.32 -4.55 -1.88
CA MET A 21 -19.14 -5.32 -2.20
C MET A 21 -18.39 -5.69 -0.92
N THR A 22 -17.88 -6.92 -0.86
CA THR A 22 -16.89 -7.32 0.15
C THR A 22 -15.49 -7.27 -0.44
N VAL A 23 -14.63 -6.45 0.16
CA VAL A 23 -13.19 -6.37 -0.13
C VAL A 23 -12.50 -7.55 0.54
N ASN A 24 -11.97 -8.47 -0.26
CA ASN A 24 -11.32 -9.69 0.20
C ASN A 24 -9.86 -9.69 -0.21
N VAL A 25 -8.97 -9.85 0.76
CA VAL A 25 -7.52 -9.90 0.57
C VAL A 25 -6.97 -11.15 1.26
N GLN A 26 -5.76 -11.55 0.87
CA GLN A 26 -5.07 -12.66 1.52
C GLN A 26 -4.81 -12.39 3.02
N ASN A 27 -4.61 -13.47 3.79
CA ASN A 27 -4.17 -13.38 5.19
C ASN A 27 -2.86 -12.58 5.32
N ILE A 28 -2.72 -11.88 6.44
CA ILE A 28 -1.57 -11.02 6.69
C ILE A 28 -0.72 -11.58 7.83
N LYS A 29 0.56 -11.24 7.83
CA LYS A 29 1.40 -11.50 8.99
C LYS A 29 1.57 -10.25 9.83
N TYR A 30 1.58 -10.44 11.13
CA TYR A 30 1.89 -9.43 12.11
C TYR A 30 3.26 -9.75 12.73
N LEU A 31 4.03 -8.72 13.05
CA LEU A 31 5.37 -8.85 13.60
C LEU A 31 5.40 -8.02 14.89
N PRO A 32 5.56 -8.63 16.09
CA PRO A 32 5.50 -7.90 17.35
C PRO A 32 6.57 -6.81 17.44
N THR A 33 7.74 -7.09 16.86
CA THR A 33 8.90 -6.21 16.89
C THR A 33 8.80 -5.05 15.89
N LEU A 34 7.81 -5.05 14.99
CA LEU A 34 7.60 -3.93 14.09
C LEU A 34 7.24 -2.69 14.93
N PRO A 35 7.80 -1.50 14.67
CA PRO A 35 7.44 -0.31 15.43
C PRO A 35 5.97 0.07 15.24
N LEU A 36 5.45 0.79 16.23
CA LEU A 36 4.15 1.44 16.12
C LEU A 36 4.12 2.40 14.93
N ASN A 37 2.95 2.50 14.28
CA ASN A 37 2.69 3.36 13.13
C ASN A 37 3.55 3.03 11.90
N THR A 38 3.77 1.75 11.65
CA THR A 38 4.54 1.26 10.50
C THR A 38 3.64 0.45 9.56
N GLN A 39 3.85 0.61 8.26
CA GLN A 39 3.21 -0.22 7.24
C GLN A 39 3.61 -1.70 7.42
N MET A 40 2.64 -2.60 7.39
CA MET A 40 2.82 -4.05 7.55
C MET A 40 2.75 -4.81 6.22
N THR A 41 1.99 -4.32 5.24
CA THR A 41 1.82 -5.00 3.95
C THR A 41 2.12 -4.04 2.81
N GLY A 42 2.43 -4.57 1.63
CA GLY A 42 2.36 -3.81 0.40
C GLY A 42 0.90 -3.51 0.06
N MET A 43 0.72 -2.84 -1.07
CA MET A 43 -0.61 -2.66 -1.66
C MET A 43 -1.15 -4.03 -2.10
N MET A 44 -2.20 -4.52 -1.44
CA MET A 44 -2.86 -5.78 -1.80
C MET A 44 -4.11 -5.47 -2.61
N ALA A 45 -4.23 -6.06 -3.79
CA ALA A 45 -5.46 -5.97 -4.57
C ALA A 45 -6.56 -6.80 -3.91
N ASP A 46 -7.79 -6.31 -3.97
CA ASP A 46 -8.96 -7.14 -3.76
C ASP A 46 -8.96 -8.33 -4.73
N ASN A 47 -9.40 -9.50 -4.25
CA ASN A 47 -9.46 -10.74 -5.01
C ASN A 47 -10.61 -10.78 -6.05
N GLY A 48 -11.50 -9.79 -6.05
CA GLY A 48 -12.62 -9.68 -6.98
C GLY A 48 -12.26 -9.02 -8.32
N SER A 49 -13.27 -8.89 -9.20
CA SER A 49 -13.12 -8.24 -10.51
C SER A 49 -13.17 -6.70 -10.44
N GLY A 50 -13.37 -6.12 -9.26
CA GLY A 50 -13.65 -4.71 -9.04
C GLY A 50 -15.14 -4.39 -8.98
N ILE A 51 -15.47 -3.13 -8.69
CA ILE A 51 -16.83 -2.60 -8.61
C ILE A 51 -17.21 -2.07 -9.98
N HIS A 52 -18.33 -2.55 -10.51
CA HIS A 52 -18.84 -2.17 -11.82
C HIS A 52 -19.96 -1.13 -11.69
N PHE A 53 -19.89 -0.10 -12.54
CA PHE A 53 -20.91 0.92 -12.70
C PHE A 53 -21.39 0.94 -14.15
N SER A 54 -22.71 0.99 -14.31
CA SER A 54 -23.39 1.09 -15.60
C SER A 54 -24.02 2.47 -15.77
N CYS A 55 -23.83 3.06 -16.95
CA CYS A 55 -24.50 4.28 -17.38
C CYS A 55 -25.35 4.01 -18.62
N ASP A 56 -26.59 4.50 -18.66
CA ASP A 56 -27.50 4.28 -19.80
C ASP A 56 -27.19 5.16 -21.03
N LEU A 57 -26.38 6.21 -20.85
CA LEU A 57 -26.00 7.21 -21.86
C LEU A 57 -27.22 7.88 -22.54
N GLN A 58 -28.39 7.92 -21.89
CA GLN A 58 -29.58 8.59 -22.43
C GLN A 58 -29.37 10.09 -22.55
N VAL A 59 -30.04 10.71 -23.52
CA VAL A 59 -29.98 12.17 -23.74
C VAL A 59 -31.06 12.85 -22.88
N PRO A 60 -30.75 13.94 -22.16
CA PRO A 60 -29.46 14.65 -22.11
C PRO A 60 -28.37 13.90 -21.33
N LYS A 61 -27.19 13.79 -21.94
CA LYS A 61 -26.00 13.21 -21.32
C LYS A 61 -25.46 14.12 -20.23
N ALA A 62 -24.82 13.53 -19.22
CA ALA A 62 -24.10 14.30 -18.22
C ALA A 62 -22.94 15.08 -18.84
N VAL A 63 -22.72 16.31 -18.38
CA VAL A 63 -21.58 17.14 -18.80
C VAL A 63 -20.34 16.89 -17.93
N ALA A 64 -20.53 16.35 -16.73
CA ALA A 64 -19.45 15.90 -15.86
C ALA A 64 -19.85 14.60 -15.13
N LYS A 65 -18.86 13.74 -14.90
CA LYS A 65 -18.97 12.51 -14.12
C LYS A 65 -17.76 12.40 -13.19
N ARG A 66 -17.97 11.92 -11.98
CA ARG A 66 -16.87 11.52 -11.10
C ARG A 66 -17.26 10.35 -10.21
N LEU A 67 -16.30 9.49 -9.90
CA LEU A 67 -16.46 8.45 -8.90
C LEU A 67 -15.82 8.89 -7.60
N VAL A 68 -16.58 8.82 -6.52
CA VAL A 68 -16.18 9.28 -5.20
C VAL A 68 -16.34 8.16 -4.21
N TYR A 69 -15.24 7.83 -3.53
CA TYR A 69 -15.28 7.01 -2.32
C TYR A 69 -15.36 7.91 -1.09
N ARG A 70 -16.15 7.49 -0.10
CA ARG A 70 -16.24 8.13 1.21
C ARG A 70 -16.09 7.07 2.30
N GLN A 71 -15.14 7.28 3.20
CA GLN A 71 -15.00 6.46 4.39
C GLN A 71 -16.16 6.71 5.34
N LEU A 72 -16.74 5.64 5.87
CA LEU A 72 -17.79 5.68 6.90
C LEU A 72 -17.25 5.41 8.30
N LYS A 73 -16.31 4.46 8.41
CA LYS A 73 -15.72 4.07 9.70
C LYS A 73 -14.39 4.79 9.92
N THR A 74 -14.42 5.84 10.73
CA THR A 74 -13.23 6.63 11.10
C THR A 74 -12.87 6.41 12.56
N ALA A 75 -11.60 6.59 12.90
CA ALA A 75 -11.17 6.68 14.30
C ALA A 75 -11.60 8.04 14.89
N SER A 76 -11.69 8.11 16.22
CA SER A 76 -11.89 9.38 16.95
C SER A 76 -10.71 10.35 16.76
N THR A 77 -9.52 9.80 16.61
CA THR A 77 -8.29 10.54 16.32
C THR A 77 -7.81 10.18 14.92
N PRO A 78 -7.76 11.13 13.96
CA PRO A 78 -7.21 10.88 12.64
C PRO A 78 -5.76 10.39 12.74
N LEU A 79 -5.43 9.35 11.99
CA LEU A 79 -4.08 8.80 11.88
C LEU A 79 -3.64 8.85 10.42
N SER A 80 -2.46 9.41 10.17
CA SER A 80 -1.84 9.36 8.85
C SER A 80 -0.44 8.75 8.96
N ILE A 81 -0.17 7.74 8.13
CA ILE A 81 1.12 7.04 8.08
C ILE A 81 1.60 7.07 6.64
N GLY A 82 2.80 7.60 6.41
CA GLY A 82 3.35 7.72 5.05
C GLY A 82 2.53 8.64 4.14
N GLY A 83 1.77 9.58 4.71
CA GLY A 83 0.87 10.48 3.98
C GLY A 83 -0.50 9.89 3.64
N GLN A 84 -0.77 8.64 3.98
CA GLN A 84 -2.07 8.00 3.76
C GLN A 84 -2.88 8.00 5.06
N HIS A 85 -4.19 8.25 4.97
CA HIS A 85 -5.09 8.10 6.11
C HIS A 85 -5.25 6.62 6.47
N VAL A 86 -5.18 6.33 7.76
CA VAL A 86 -5.23 4.98 8.31
C VAL A 86 -6.46 4.85 9.21
N PHE A 87 -7.32 3.89 8.87
CA PHE A 87 -8.59 3.62 9.52
C PHE A 87 -8.48 2.41 10.45
N PRO A 88 -9.27 2.36 11.53
CA PRO A 88 -9.25 1.22 12.45
C PRO A 88 -9.83 -0.02 11.76
N SER A 89 -9.10 -1.14 11.85
CA SER A 89 -9.64 -2.46 11.51
C SER A 89 -10.50 -3.02 12.64
N ALA A 90 -11.20 -4.12 12.40
CA ALA A 90 -11.93 -4.82 13.45
C ALA A 90 -11.04 -5.59 14.46
N LEU A 91 -9.71 -5.57 14.26
CA LEU A 91 -8.73 -6.08 15.21
C LEU A 91 -7.89 -4.93 15.76
N ASP A 92 -7.99 -4.72 17.08
CA ASP A 92 -7.22 -3.68 17.76
C ASP A 92 -5.72 -3.87 17.54
N GLY A 93 -5.04 -2.75 17.27
CA GLY A 93 -3.63 -2.71 16.96
C GLY A 93 -3.25 -2.90 15.48
N ILE A 94 -4.24 -3.16 14.62
CA ILE A 94 -4.09 -3.10 13.16
C ILE A 94 -5.02 -2.04 12.58
N GLY A 95 -4.46 -1.18 11.73
CA GLY A 95 -5.21 -0.24 10.89
C GLY A 95 -4.98 -0.53 9.41
N TYR A 96 -5.79 0.09 8.55
CA TYR A 96 -5.67 -0.05 7.10
C TYR A 96 -5.86 1.28 6.37
N SER A 97 -5.23 1.42 5.20
CA SER A 97 -5.56 2.44 4.20
C SER A 97 -6.19 1.81 2.97
N LEU A 98 -6.92 2.61 2.20
CA LEU A 98 -7.57 2.19 0.96
C LEU A 98 -7.03 2.97 -0.23
N GLY A 99 -6.78 2.25 -1.32
CA GLY A 99 -6.46 2.79 -2.63
C GLY A 99 -7.49 2.35 -3.66
N PHE A 100 -7.81 3.23 -4.61
CA PHE A 100 -8.81 2.96 -5.65
C PHE A 100 -8.24 3.26 -7.03
N GLN A 101 -8.52 2.39 -7.99
CA GLN A 101 -8.12 2.57 -9.38
C GLN A 101 -9.33 2.49 -10.30
N CYS A 102 -9.57 3.54 -11.08
CA CYS A 102 -10.65 3.60 -12.05
C CYS A 102 -10.12 3.32 -13.46
N SER A 103 -10.71 2.34 -14.14
CA SER A 103 -10.45 2.02 -15.56
C SER A 103 -8.96 1.90 -15.94
N GLY A 104 -8.13 1.35 -15.04
CA GLY A 104 -6.68 1.17 -15.26
C GLY A 104 -5.83 2.44 -15.12
N GLY A 105 -6.41 3.54 -14.64
CA GLY A 105 -5.71 4.81 -14.37
C GLY A 105 -4.80 4.76 -13.14
N ALA A 106 -4.48 5.92 -12.58
CA ALA A 106 -3.68 6.01 -11.36
C ALA A 106 -4.44 5.45 -10.15
N VAL A 107 -3.72 4.87 -9.20
CA VAL A 107 -4.28 4.50 -7.88
C VAL A 107 -4.35 5.77 -7.04
N ARG A 108 -5.55 6.13 -6.57
CA ARG A 108 -5.80 7.27 -5.67
C ARG A 108 -6.01 6.73 -4.25
N PHE A 109 -5.33 7.32 -3.27
CA PHE A 109 -5.48 6.97 -1.86
C PHE A 109 -6.31 8.04 -1.14
N ILE A 110 -6.83 7.68 0.03
CA ILE A 110 -7.42 8.66 0.94
C ILE A 110 -6.27 9.33 1.70
N ASP A 111 -5.89 10.52 1.25
CA ASP A 111 -4.78 11.33 1.77
C ASP A 111 -5.14 12.83 1.86
N GLY A 112 -6.41 13.16 1.63
CA GLY A 112 -6.94 14.52 1.58
C GLY A 112 -6.66 15.27 0.26
N SER A 113 -5.76 14.81 -0.60
CA SER A 113 -5.35 15.56 -1.80
C SER A 113 -6.39 15.60 -2.92
N HIS A 114 -7.28 14.60 -2.98
CA HIS A 114 -8.36 14.49 -3.96
C HIS A 114 -9.73 14.40 -3.29
N ALA A 115 -9.87 14.97 -2.10
CA ALA A 115 -11.10 14.93 -1.31
C ALA A 115 -12.29 15.54 -2.05
N ALA A 116 -13.41 14.81 -2.07
CA ALA A 116 -14.70 15.31 -2.52
C ALA A 116 -15.53 15.74 -1.30
N GLY A 117 -15.25 16.95 -0.79
CA GLY A 117 -15.89 17.48 0.40
C GLY A 117 -15.00 17.31 1.64
N ASN A 118 -15.22 16.26 2.44
CA ASN A 118 -14.43 16.03 3.65
C ASN A 118 -13.11 15.30 3.35
N GLY A 119 -12.14 15.42 4.26
CA GLY A 119 -10.81 14.81 4.11
C GLY A 119 -10.77 13.27 4.10
N GLU A 120 -11.88 12.63 4.47
CA GLU A 120 -12.02 11.16 4.50
C GLU A 120 -12.73 10.62 3.24
N SER A 121 -12.55 11.33 2.14
CA SER A 121 -13.08 10.97 0.83
C SER A 121 -11.98 11.07 -0.23
N VAL A 122 -12.19 10.41 -1.36
CA VAL A 122 -11.30 10.50 -2.51
C VAL A 122 -12.12 10.46 -3.79
N THR A 123 -11.86 11.42 -4.67
CA THR A 123 -12.31 11.39 -6.06
C THR A 123 -11.40 10.42 -6.81
N VAL A 124 -11.94 9.24 -7.12
CA VAL A 124 -11.21 8.13 -7.74
C VAL A 124 -10.87 8.44 -9.20
N CYS A 125 -11.85 8.96 -9.94
CA CYS A 125 -11.68 9.49 -11.28
C CYS A 125 -12.73 10.56 -11.56
N ASP A 126 -12.38 11.51 -12.41
CA ASP A 126 -13.20 12.67 -12.78
C ASP A 126 -13.11 12.90 -14.28
N SER A 127 -14.23 13.25 -14.93
CA SER A 127 -14.29 13.47 -16.37
C SER A 127 -13.47 14.66 -16.86
N ASN A 128 -13.13 15.61 -15.97
CA ASN A 128 -12.23 16.72 -16.29
C ASN A 128 -10.79 16.25 -16.48
N GLU A 129 -10.38 15.18 -15.78
CA GLU A 129 -9.07 14.54 -15.95
C GLU A 129 -9.14 13.42 -17.00
N MET A 130 -10.28 12.74 -17.09
CA MET A 130 -10.52 11.56 -17.93
C MET A 130 -11.76 11.75 -18.81
N ALA A 131 -11.63 12.51 -19.90
CA ALA A 131 -12.75 12.86 -20.78
C ALA A 131 -13.53 11.66 -21.35
N ASN A 132 -12.88 10.50 -21.47
CA ASN A 132 -13.53 9.26 -21.91
C ASN A 132 -14.62 8.78 -20.95
N LEU A 133 -14.58 9.15 -19.67
CA LEU A 133 -15.55 8.78 -18.64
C LEU A 133 -16.99 9.19 -19.03
N LEU A 134 -17.15 10.33 -19.72
CA LEU A 134 -18.46 10.81 -20.18
C LEU A 134 -19.16 9.83 -21.13
N ASN A 135 -18.39 9.08 -21.92
CA ASN A 135 -18.93 8.18 -22.94
C ASN A 135 -18.83 6.69 -22.56
N GLN A 136 -18.35 6.37 -21.36
CA GLN A 136 -18.25 5.00 -20.89
C GLN A 136 -19.61 4.50 -20.41
N GLN A 137 -20.05 3.38 -21.00
CA GLN A 137 -21.24 2.66 -20.55
C GLN A 137 -20.95 1.77 -19.34
N GLN A 138 -19.70 1.32 -19.21
CA GLN A 138 -19.20 0.43 -18.16
C GLN A 138 -17.93 1.03 -17.56
N ILE A 139 -17.90 1.18 -16.25
CA ILE A 139 -16.76 1.74 -15.51
C ILE A 139 -16.40 0.76 -14.40
N VAL A 140 -15.12 0.43 -14.27
CA VAL A 140 -14.63 -0.54 -13.26
C VAL A 140 -13.69 0.16 -12.29
N VAL A 141 -13.96 -0.01 -10.99
CA VAL A 141 -13.10 0.46 -9.91
C VAL A 141 -12.48 -0.72 -9.16
N LYS A 142 -11.14 -0.81 -9.16
CA LYS A 142 -10.40 -1.77 -8.33
C LYS A 142 -10.08 -1.16 -6.98
N VAL A 143 -10.13 -2.00 -5.94
CA VAL A 143 -9.82 -1.63 -4.55
C VAL A 143 -8.50 -2.27 -4.15
N PHE A 144 -7.69 -1.52 -3.41
CA PHE A 144 -6.45 -1.97 -2.82
C PHE A 144 -6.43 -1.66 -1.32
N VAL A 145 -5.83 -2.54 -0.53
CA VAL A 145 -5.72 -2.42 0.92
C VAL A 145 -4.26 -2.47 1.32
N THR A 146 -3.86 -1.59 2.23
CA THR A 146 -2.55 -1.62 2.89
C THR A 146 -2.77 -1.67 4.40
N PHE A 147 -2.19 -2.65 5.10
CA PHE A 147 -2.30 -2.73 6.56
C PHE A 147 -1.12 -2.09 7.28
N TYR A 148 -1.36 -1.61 8.49
CA TYR A 148 -0.40 -0.91 9.34
C TYR A 148 -0.51 -1.40 10.78
N LYS A 149 0.63 -1.45 11.47
CA LYS A 149 0.67 -1.68 12.92
C LYS A 149 0.33 -0.37 13.61
N THR A 150 -0.82 -0.31 14.26
CA THR A 150 -1.33 0.86 15.00
C THR A 150 -1.37 0.64 16.51
N GLY A 151 -1.01 -0.56 16.96
CA GLY A 151 -0.95 -0.94 18.37
C GLY A 151 -0.37 -2.34 18.53
N ASN A 152 -0.50 -2.89 19.74
CA ASN A 152 -0.18 -4.28 19.99
C ASN A 152 -1.43 -5.14 19.78
N VAL A 153 -1.27 -6.23 19.02
CA VAL A 153 -2.32 -7.21 18.78
C VAL A 153 -2.30 -8.25 19.88
N ALA A 154 -3.47 -8.56 20.45
CA ALA A 154 -3.64 -9.70 21.33
C ALA A 154 -3.77 -10.98 20.49
N LEU A 155 -2.85 -11.93 20.68
CA LEU A 155 -2.80 -13.17 19.91
C LEU A 155 -3.48 -14.32 20.65
N VAL A 156 -4.20 -15.13 19.90
CA VAL A 156 -4.66 -16.47 20.27
C VAL A 156 -3.47 -17.43 20.20
N SER A 157 -3.29 -18.21 21.27
CA SER A 157 -2.18 -19.17 21.45
C SER A 157 -0.76 -18.63 21.18
N GLY A 158 -0.58 -17.30 21.24
CA GLY A 158 0.71 -16.64 21.03
C GLY A 158 1.16 -16.48 19.57
N ASN A 159 0.39 -16.96 18.58
CA ASN A 159 0.86 -17.02 17.19
C ASN A 159 -0.17 -16.66 16.10
N HIS A 160 -1.45 -16.48 16.42
CA HIS A 160 -2.45 -16.06 15.43
C HIS A 160 -3.55 -15.19 16.03
N ALA A 161 -4.28 -14.45 15.22
CA ALA A 161 -5.49 -13.73 15.57
C ALA A 161 -6.44 -13.70 14.35
N ASN A 162 -7.72 -13.48 14.58
CA ASN A 162 -8.70 -13.33 13.51
C ASN A 162 -9.23 -11.90 13.50
N VAL A 163 -9.26 -11.28 12.33
CA VAL A 163 -10.01 -10.04 12.08
C VAL A 163 -11.40 -10.46 11.62
N PRO A 164 -12.48 -10.14 12.36
CA PRO A 164 -13.82 -10.43 11.91
C PRO A 164 -14.21 -9.51 10.74
N VAL A 165 -15.28 -9.88 10.03
CA VAL A 165 -15.86 -9.03 8.96
C VAL A 165 -16.18 -7.64 9.52
N GLN A 166 -15.78 -6.60 8.78
CA GLN A 166 -16.07 -5.22 9.13
C GLN A 166 -17.06 -4.65 8.10
N PRO A 167 -18.36 -4.58 8.40
CA PRO A 167 -19.34 -4.08 7.45
C PRO A 167 -19.27 -2.56 7.31
N GLN A 168 -19.70 -2.04 6.17
CA GLN A 168 -19.90 -0.61 5.89
C GLN A 168 -18.67 0.23 6.25
N ILE A 169 -17.50 -0.18 5.78
CA ILE A 169 -16.27 0.62 5.94
C ILE A 169 -16.34 1.92 5.16
N GLY A 170 -17.05 1.92 4.03
CA GLY A 170 -17.24 3.09 3.19
C GLY A 170 -18.28 2.89 2.10
N GLU A 171 -18.43 3.91 1.26
CA GLU A 171 -19.37 3.93 0.15
C GLU A 171 -18.69 4.49 -1.10
N LEU A 172 -18.99 3.89 -2.25
CA LEU A 172 -18.60 4.38 -3.55
C LEU A 172 -19.85 4.86 -4.30
N THR A 173 -19.79 6.07 -4.85
CA THR A 173 -20.87 6.66 -5.65
C THR A 173 -20.33 7.14 -6.99
N ILE A 174 -21.14 6.99 -8.04
CA ILE A 174 -20.94 7.76 -9.27
C ILE A 174 -21.81 9.01 -9.18
N GLN A 175 -21.17 10.16 -9.36
CA GLN A 175 -21.80 11.46 -9.29
C GLN A 175 -21.83 12.08 -10.69
N GLN A 176 -22.97 12.61 -11.07
CA GLN A 176 -23.20 13.19 -12.39
C GLN A 176 -23.67 14.64 -12.28
N GLN A 177 -23.36 15.42 -13.30
CA GLN A 177 -23.81 16.78 -13.45
C GLN A 177 -24.53 16.93 -14.80
N ALA A 178 -25.79 17.36 -14.79
CA ALA A 178 -26.62 17.45 -15.99
C ALA A 178 -26.21 18.62 -16.89
N ASP A 179 -25.82 19.75 -16.30
CA ASP A 179 -25.28 20.93 -16.96
C ASP A 179 -24.25 21.65 -16.07
N SER A 180 -23.41 22.53 -16.62
CA SER A 180 -22.29 23.14 -15.89
C SER A 180 -22.70 24.04 -14.72
N ARG A 181 -23.99 24.34 -14.54
CA ARG A 181 -24.55 25.15 -13.46
C ARG A 181 -25.21 24.31 -12.37
N SER A 182 -25.59 23.06 -12.69
CA SER A 182 -26.16 22.10 -11.74
C SER A 182 -25.11 21.56 -10.75
N GLY A 183 -25.53 21.15 -9.56
CA GLY A 183 -24.67 20.44 -8.62
C GLY A 183 -24.50 18.97 -9.02
N PHE A 184 -23.47 18.32 -8.48
CA PHE A 184 -23.31 16.87 -8.61
C PHE A 184 -24.46 16.13 -7.90
N VAL A 185 -25.11 15.22 -8.62
CA VAL A 185 -26.11 14.28 -8.10
C VAL A 185 -25.48 12.90 -7.99
N ALA A 186 -25.50 12.31 -6.80
CA ALA A 186 -24.95 10.98 -6.55
C ALA A 186 -25.97 9.88 -6.88
N SER A 187 -25.48 8.76 -7.42
CA SER A 187 -26.24 7.51 -7.51
C SER A 187 -26.54 6.94 -6.12
N SER A 188 -27.37 5.89 -6.06
CA SER A 188 -27.38 4.99 -4.91
C SER A 188 -25.94 4.47 -4.65
N PRO A 189 -25.49 4.40 -3.40
CA PRO A 189 -24.14 4.00 -3.08
C PRO A 189 -23.95 2.49 -3.24
N VAL A 190 -22.73 2.11 -3.62
CA VAL A 190 -22.21 0.75 -3.41
C VAL A 190 -21.52 0.77 -2.05
N THR A 191 -22.04 0.05 -1.07
CA THR A 191 -21.38 -0.08 0.24
C THR A 191 -20.22 -1.05 0.16
N LEU A 192 -19.13 -0.76 0.88
CA LEU A 192 -17.97 -1.64 0.99
C LEU A 192 -17.91 -2.24 2.39
N ASP A 193 -17.66 -3.54 2.44
CA ASP A 193 -17.31 -4.28 3.66
C ASP A 193 -15.87 -4.80 3.55
N MET A 194 -15.16 -4.91 4.67
CA MET A 194 -13.90 -5.66 4.71
C MET A 194 -14.19 -7.11 5.10
N ALA A 195 -13.69 -8.07 4.32
CA ALA A 195 -13.77 -9.50 4.65
C ALA A 195 -13.03 -9.83 5.95
N ALA A 196 -13.40 -10.94 6.57
CA ALA A 196 -12.61 -11.51 7.64
C ALA A 196 -11.27 -12.03 7.07
N LEU A 197 -10.21 -11.93 7.87
CA LEU A 197 -8.90 -12.46 7.51
C LEU A 197 -8.16 -12.96 8.76
N ASN A 198 -7.20 -13.85 8.56
CA ASN A 198 -6.32 -14.30 9.63
C ASN A 198 -5.03 -13.47 9.67
N VAL A 199 -4.54 -13.26 10.90
CA VAL A 199 -3.32 -12.54 11.22
C VAL A 199 -2.38 -13.50 11.93
N ASP A 200 -1.25 -13.84 11.32
CA ASP A 200 -0.31 -14.80 11.89
C ASP A 200 1.00 -14.12 12.34
N ILE A 201 1.57 -14.56 13.46
CA ILE A 201 2.85 -14.08 14.00
C ILE A 201 4.03 -15.04 13.74
N GLY A 202 3.73 -16.28 13.37
CA GLY A 202 4.74 -17.33 13.43
C GLY A 202 4.99 -17.81 14.87
N SER A 203 5.91 -18.74 15.07
CA SER A 203 6.19 -19.31 16.41
C SER A 203 6.93 -18.29 17.28
N SER A 204 6.29 -17.79 18.35
CA SER A 204 6.90 -16.83 19.27
C SER A 204 8.01 -17.46 20.13
N GLY A 205 9.14 -16.77 20.31
CA GLY A 205 9.99 -16.87 21.51
C GLY A 205 11.34 -17.62 21.45
N SER A 206 12.27 -17.27 20.55
CA SER A 206 13.68 -17.68 20.71
C SER A 206 14.74 -16.75 20.14
N CYS A 207 14.37 -15.80 19.26
CA CYS A 207 15.35 -14.94 18.59
C CYS A 207 15.25 -13.45 18.93
N GLN A 208 16.42 -12.80 18.97
CA GLN A 208 16.60 -11.36 19.16
C GLN A 208 17.68 -10.83 18.22
N VAL A 209 17.68 -9.52 17.99
CA VAL A 209 18.68 -8.86 17.16
C VAL A 209 19.65 -8.15 18.08
N SER A 210 20.95 -8.42 17.97
CA SER A 210 21.95 -7.87 18.89
C SER A 210 22.31 -6.42 18.59
N THR A 211 22.02 -5.93 17.38
CA THR A 211 22.18 -4.53 16.98
C THR A 211 20.95 -4.03 16.23
N ALA A 212 20.11 -3.26 16.92
CA ALA A 212 18.84 -2.77 16.36
C ALA A 212 19.02 -1.58 15.39
N ASN A 213 20.08 -0.79 15.55
CA ASN A 213 20.36 0.38 14.71
C ASN A 213 21.57 0.10 13.80
N ILE A 214 21.33 -0.02 12.51
CA ILE A 214 22.36 -0.33 11.51
C ILE A 214 22.51 0.87 10.58
N HIS A 215 23.69 1.49 10.59
CA HIS A 215 24.01 2.61 9.71
C HIS A 215 24.79 2.13 8.48
N VAL A 216 24.23 2.36 7.28
CA VAL A 216 24.85 1.96 6.01
C VAL A 216 25.26 3.21 5.23
N SER A 217 26.57 3.47 5.14
CA SER A 217 27.10 4.61 4.40
C SER A 217 27.25 4.29 2.91
N LEU A 218 26.32 4.78 2.08
CA LEU A 218 26.35 4.62 0.62
C LEU A 218 27.41 5.48 -0.06
N GLY A 219 27.86 6.55 0.60
CA GLY A 219 28.87 7.47 0.10
C GLY A 219 28.32 8.48 -0.91
N THR A 220 29.23 9.21 -1.56
CA THR A 220 28.89 10.17 -2.63
C THR A 220 28.95 9.47 -3.98
N VAL A 221 27.97 9.72 -4.83
CA VAL A 221 27.86 9.15 -6.18
C VAL A 221 27.72 10.26 -7.19
N ASN A 222 28.43 10.17 -8.32
CA ASN A 222 28.32 11.18 -9.35
C ASN A 222 26.98 11.01 -10.10
N LYS A 223 26.23 12.11 -10.27
CA LYS A 223 24.97 12.10 -11.04
C LYS A 223 25.14 11.45 -12.43
N ALA A 224 26.31 11.59 -13.06
CA ALA A 224 26.59 11.02 -14.36
C ALA A 224 26.62 9.48 -14.39
N GLU A 225 26.70 8.80 -13.24
CA GLU A 225 26.65 7.34 -13.15
C GLU A 225 25.24 6.80 -13.42
N PHE A 226 24.21 7.60 -13.19
CA PHE A 226 22.83 7.23 -13.49
C PHE A 226 22.53 7.42 -14.98
N LYS A 227 22.21 6.33 -15.68
CA LYS A 227 22.08 6.27 -17.15
C LYS A 227 20.66 5.99 -17.65
N GLY A 228 19.68 6.05 -16.77
CA GLY A 228 18.27 5.74 -17.04
C GLY A 228 17.61 5.04 -15.86
N LYS A 229 16.27 4.96 -15.87
CA LYS A 229 15.50 4.26 -14.83
C LYS A 229 16.02 2.84 -14.62
N ASN A 230 16.06 2.41 -13.37
CA ASN A 230 16.60 1.13 -12.89
C ASN A 230 18.11 0.94 -12.99
N THR A 231 18.87 1.92 -13.52
CA THR A 231 20.34 1.89 -13.45
C THR A 231 20.83 2.27 -12.05
N THR A 232 21.90 1.63 -11.61
CA THR A 232 22.47 1.87 -10.28
C THR A 232 23.58 2.91 -10.35
N GLY A 233 23.78 3.60 -9.23
CA GLY A 233 24.89 4.54 -9.05
C GLY A 233 25.75 4.12 -7.85
N GLY A 234 27.06 4.35 -7.95
CA GLY A 234 28.02 3.95 -6.95
C GLY A 234 28.16 2.43 -6.82
N VAL A 235 28.79 1.99 -5.72
CA VAL A 235 29.01 0.57 -5.43
C VAL A 235 28.04 0.10 -4.36
N ALA A 236 27.44 -1.07 -4.55
CA ALA A 236 26.60 -1.71 -3.54
C ALA A 236 27.34 -1.89 -2.20
N LYS A 237 26.72 -1.44 -1.12
CA LYS A 237 27.27 -1.54 0.23
C LYS A 237 26.65 -2.73 0.95
N ARG A 238 27.50 -3.61 1.45
CA ARG A 238 27.12 -4.76 2.26
C ARG A 238 26.84 -4.34 3.69
N PHE A 239 25.82 -4.93 4.29
CA PHE A 239 25.56 -4.84 5.72
C PHE A 239 24.94 -6.16 6.20
N SER A 240 24.94 -6.37 7.52
CA SER A 240 24.39 -7.58 8.13
C SER A 240 23.52 -7.24 9.33
N ILE A 241 22.45 -8.00 9.51
CA ILE A 241 21.62 -7.99 10.71
C ILE A 241 22.06 -9.16 11.58
N PRO A 242 22.65 -8.92 12.78
CA PRO A 242 23.09 -9.99 13.66
C PRO A 242 21.92 -10.52 14.48
N VAL A 243 21.53 -11.77 14.21
CA VAL A 243 20.40 -12.44 14.86
C VAL A 243 20.93 -13.49 15.82
N PHE A 244 20.54 -13.42 17.07
CA PHE A 244 20.79 -14.43 18.08
C PHE A 244 19.54 -15.24 18.32
N CYS A 245 19.64 -16.57 18.34
CA CYS A 245 18.52 -17.45 18.67
C CYS A 245 18.92 -18.47 19.73
N SER A 246 18.08 -18.66 20.74
CA SER A 246 18.31 -19.63 21.82
C SER A 246 17.92 -21.07 21.44
N THR A 247 17.15 -21.26 20.37
CA THR A 247 16.71 -22.57 19.87
C THR A 247 16.81 -22.66 18.34
N PRO A 248 16.83 -23.87 17.75
CA PRO A 248 16.80 -24.06 16.31
C PRO A 248 15.53 -23.48 15.67
N THR A 249 15.66 -22.77 14.55
CA THR A 249 14.54 -22.09 13.88
C THR A 249 14.92 -21.60 12.47
N ASP A 250 13.94 -21.32 11.63
CA ASP A 250 14.13 -20.60 10.36
C ASP A 250 14.06 -19.08 10.54
N ILE A 251 15.11 -18.37 10.12
CA ILE A 251 15.17 -16.92 10.13
C ILE A 251 14.64 -16.33 8.83
N ARG A 252 13.71 -15.40 8.98
CA ARG A 252 13.15 -14.56 7.94
C ARG A 252 13.24 -13.10 8.39
N ILE A 253 13.53 -12.19 7.47
CA ILE A 253 13.58 -10.75 7.77
C ILE A 253 12.84 -10.00 6.68
N GLY A 254 11.87 -9.19 7.10
CA GLY A 254 11.16 -8.24 6.26
C GLY A 254 11.65 -6.82 6.50
N PHE A 255 11.57 -5.98 5.46
CA PHE A 255 11.87 -4.55 5.54
C PHE A 255 10.59 -3.75 5.34
N PHE A 256 10.39 -2.69 6.13
CA PHE A 256 9.19 -1.89 6.20
C PHE A 256 9.55 -0.41 6.20
N GLY A 257 9.00 0.34 5.24
CA GLY A 257 9.37 1.73 5.01
C GLY A 257 8.67 2.34 3.80
N VAL A 258 8.98 3.60 3.51
CA VAL A 258 8.39 4.31 2.38
C VAL A 258 9.10 3.88 1.09
N THR A 259 8.36 3.28 0.16
CA THR A 259 8.88 2.89 -1.15
C THR A 259 8.89 4.06 -2.13
N SER A 260 9.83 4.05 -3.07
CA SER A 260 9.83 5.01 -4.18
C SER A 260 8.69 4.65 -5.15
N PRO A 261 7.78 5.60 -5.49
CA PRO A 261 6.64 5.31 -6.37
C PRO A 261 7.03 4.71 -7.73
N SER A 262 8.19 5.10 -8.25
CA SER A 262 8.74 4.67 -9.54
C SER A 262 9.87 3.63 -9.43
N GLY A 263 10.29 3.28 -8.21
CA GLY A 263 11.46 2.41 -7.95
C GLY A 263 11.17 0.92 -7.83
N GLY A 264 9.91 0.49 -7.91
CA GLY A 264 9.52 -0.89 -7.67
C GLY A 264 9.41 -1.25 -6.18
N THR A 265 9.20 -2.54 -5.89
CA THR A 265 8.89 -3.02 -4.53
C THR A 265 10.11 -3.16 -3.62
N ASP A 266 11.33 -3.02 -4.14
CA ASP A 266 12.59 -3.23 -3.42
C ASP A 266 13.39 -1.94 -3.20
N THR A 267 12.81 -0.79 -3.55
CA THR A 267 13.48 0.50 -3.53
C THR A 267 12.79 1.47 -2.57
N LEU A 268 13.55 1.93 -1.58
CA LEU A 268 13.14 2.95 -0.62
C LEU A 268 13.17 4.35 -1.25
N ALA A 269 12.20 5.18 -0.90
CA ALA A 269 12.22 6.60 -1.20
C ALA A 269 13.29 7.33 -0.35
N LEU A 270 13.82 8.43 -0.88
CA LEU A 270 14.69 9.31 -0.10
C LEU A 270 13.87 10.15 0.88
N SER A 271 14.42 10.38 2.07
CA SER A 271 13.89 11.33 3.05
C SER A 271 13.91 12.74 2.45
N LYS A 272 12.77 13.45 2.54
CA LYS A 272 12.63 14.80 1.99
C LYS A 272 13.17 15.84 2.98
N ALA A 273 14.13 16.63 2.53
CA ALA A 273 14.68 17.80 3.22
C ALA A 273 15.05 18.89 2.20
N ASN A 274 15.39 20.09 2.68
CA ASN A 274 15.93 21.14 1.82
C ASN A 274 17.23 20.63 1.15
N ALA A 275 17.32 20.76 -0.17
CA ALA A 275 18.41 20.23 -0.99
C ALA A 275 18.58 18.69 -0.99
N SER A 276 17.49 17.93 -0.80
CA SER A 276 17.48 16.49 -1.10
C SER A 276 17.57 16.23 -2.61
N ALA A 277 18.25 15.14 -2.97
CA ALA A 277 18.27 14.64 -4.34
C ALA A 277 16.87 14.18 -4.78
N SER A 278 16.60 14.21 -6.08
CA SER A 278 15.38 13.65 -6.68
C SER A 278 15.71 12.68 -7.82
N GLY A 279 14.75 11.82 -8.17
CA GLY A 279 14.89 10.80 -9.22
C GLY A 279 15.79 9.62 -8.86
N VAL A 280 16.12 9.46 -7.58
CA VAL A 280 16.95 8.36 -7.04
C VAL A 280 16.25 7.76 -5.82
N GLY A 281 16.42 6.46 -5.61
CA GLY A 281 16.04 5.75 -4.39
C GLY A 281 17.16 4.84 -3.90
N VAL A 282 16.92 4.13 -2.80
CA VAL A 282 17.86 3.14 -2.25
C VAL A 282 17.28 1.74 -2.44
N ARG A 283 17.87 0.94 -3.33
CA ARG A 283 17.49 -0.45 -3.55
C ARG A 283 18.11 -1.35 -2.48
N LEU A 284 17.29 -2.22 -1.89
CA LEU A 284 17.73 -3.29 -1.01
C LEU A 284 17.75 -4.63 -1.74
N THR A 285 18.82 -5.40 -1.55
CA THR A 285 18.96 -6.74 -2.12
C THR A 285 19.45 -7.73 -1.07
N TYR A 286 19.12 -9.01 -1.24
CA TYR A 286 19.69 -10.08 -0.43
C TYR A 286 21.21 -10.19 -0.67
N GLY A 287 21.96 -10.38 0.41
CA GLY A 287 23.40 -10.59 0.37
C GLY A 287 23.76 -12.05 0.15
N ASN A 288 25.02 -12.39 0.37
CA ASN A 288 25.48 -13.78 0.31
C ASN A 288 25.07 -14.51 1.60
N ASN A 289 23.98 -15.27 1.54
CA ASN A 289 23.45 -16.09 2.62
C ASN A 289 23.45 -17.56 2.17
N SER A 290 23.56 -18.50 3.12
CA SER A 290 23.49 -19.93 2.81
C SER A 290 22.09 -20.32 2.33
N ALA A 291 22.02 -21.37 1.50
CA ALA A 291 20.74 -21.97 1.12
C ALA A 291 19.89 -22.30 2.38
N PRO A 292 18.56 -22.10 2.35
CA PRO A 292 17.71 -21.85 1.18
C PRO A 292 17.51 -20.36 0.81
N ALA A 293 18.37 -19.45 1.25
CA ALA A 293 18.23 -18.02 0.98
C ALA A 293 18.17 -17.70 -0.54
N PRO A 294 17.44 -16.64 -0.92
CA PRO A 294 17.49 -16.11 -2.29
C PRO A 294 18.93 -15.79 -2.72
N ALA A 295 19.20 -15.92 -4.02
CA ALA A 295 20.51 -15.61 -4.57
C ALA A 295 20.91 -14.16 -4.29
N ALA A 296 22.20 -13.94 -3.99
CA ALA A 296 22.74 -12.61 -3.72
C ALA A 296 22.45 -11.65 -4.90
N GLY A 297 22.00 -10.44 -4.59
CA GLY A 297 21.57 -9.44 -5.56
C GLY A 297 20.09 -9.50 -5.93
N THR A 298 19.36 -10.53 -5.52
CA THR A 298 17.88 -10.56 -5.65
C THR A 298 17.26 -9.43 -4.82
N GLY A 299 16.31 -8.69 -5.38
CA GLY A 299 15.62 -7.58 -4.71
C GLY A 299 14.87 -8.03 -3.45
N ALA A 300 15.07 -7.32 -2.34
CA ALA A 300 14.36 -7.56 -1.09
C ALA A 300 13.08 -6.72 -1.08
N LYS A 301 11.91 -7.37 -1.16
CA LYS A 301 10.62 -6.66 -1.16
C LYS A 301 10.41 -5.91 0.15
N ILE A 302 10.11 -4.62 0.03
CA ILE A 302 9.76 -3.72 1.12
C ILE A 302 8.25 -3.79 1.32
N ASN A 303 7.84 -3.70 2.59
CA ASN A 303 6.49 -3.88 3.07
C ASN A 303 5.93 -5.29 2.79
N GLU A 304 6.79 -6.31 2.68
CA GLU A 304 6.36 -7.71 2.58
C GLU A 304 6.43 -8.37 3.96
N ALA A 305 5.31 -8.89 4.44
CA ALA A 305 5.24 -9.67 5.68
C ALA A 305 4.76 -11.11 5.44
N SER A 306 3.95 -11.36 4.41
CA SER A 306 3.27 -12.64 4.22
C SER A 306 4.15 -13.68 3.53
N ASN A 307 5.00 -13.27 2.59
CA ASN A 307 5.83 -14.19 1.80
C ASN A 307 7.33 -13.91 1.92
N LEU A 308 7.82 -13.91 3.17
CA LEU A 308 9.25 -13.75 3.44
C LEU A 308 10.02 -15.06 3.21
N PRO A 309 11.13 -15.03 2.43
CA PRO A 309 11.94 -16.21 2.21
C PRO A 309 12.76 -16.56 3.45
N VAL A 310 13.05 -17.85 3.64
CA VAL A 310 14.02 -18.29 4.66
C VAL A 310 15.40 -17.79 4.27
N LEU A 311 16.01 -17.00 5.14
CA LEU A 311 17.34 -16.41 4.93
C LEU A 311 18.44 -17.24 5.58
N LYS A 312 18.10 -17.99 6.63
CA LYS A 312 19.02 -18.90 7.31
C LYS A 312 18.27 -19.90 8.18
N ARG A 313 18.74 -21.14 8.24
CA ARG A 313 18.32 -22.15 9.22
C ARG A 313 19.30 -22.14 10.39
N ILE A 314 18.83 -21.80 11.58
CA ILE A 314 19.58 -21.99 12.83
C ILE A 314 19.43 -23.45 13.23
N THR A 315 20.56 -24.15 13.34
CA THR A 315 20.61 -25.52 13.85
C THR A 315 20.86 -25.51 15.36
N ALA A 316 20.72 -26.67 16.01
CA ALA A 316 21.05 -26.82 17.43
C ALA A 316 22.50 -26.45 17.77
N SER A 317 23.43 -26.67 16.83
CA SER A 317 24.85 -26.33 17.03
C SER A 317 25.15 -24.83 16.92
N SER A 318 24.28 -24.05 16.27
CA SER A 318 24.40 -22.58 16.14
C SER A 318 23.49 -21.83 17.13
N ALA A 319 22.62 -22.54 17.85
CA ALA A 319 21.80 -21.93 18.89
C ALA A 319 22.70 -21.41 20.03
N GLY A 320 22.44 -20.20 20.49
CA GLY A 320 23.29 -19.52 21.48
C GLY A 320 24.45 -18.71 20.90
N ALA A 321 24.54 -18.56 19.58
CA ALA A 321 25.48 -17.66 18.91
C ALA A 321 24.75 -16.60 18.06
N ALA A 322 25.41 -15.47 17.82
CA ALA A 322 24.90 -14.44 16.91
C ALA A 322 25.28 -14.80 15.47
N GLU A 323 24.28 -14.86 14.60
CA GLU A 323 24.40 -15.21 13.20
C GLU A 323 24.08 -14.00 12.31
N ASN A 324 25.00 -13.67 11.40
CA ASN A 324 24.83 -12.55 10.48
C ASN A 324 23.96 -12.94 9.29
N ILE A 325 22.90 -12.16 9.06
CA ILE A 325 22.07 -12.22 7.85
C ILE A 325 22.44 -11.05 6.93
N ASN A 326 22.94 -11.35 5.74
CA ASN A 326 23.60 -10.38 4.87
C ASN A 326 22.63 -9.76 3.85
N PHE A 327 22.81 -8.48 3.60
CA PHE A 327 22.07 -7.66 2.62
C PHE A 327 23.00 -6.69 1.92
N ASN A 328 22.53 -6.10 0.82
CA ASN A 328 23.18 -4.96 0.19
C ASN A 328 22.21 -3.79 0.00
N ALA A 329 22.73 -2.57 0.07
CA ALA A 329 22.04 -1.35 -0.30
C ALA A 329 22.81 -0.60 -1.39
N GLN A 330 22.11 -0.02 -2.37
CA GLN A 330 22.72 0.76 -3.45
C GLN A 330 21.76 1.84 -3.96
N TYR A 331 22.28 2.98 -4.41
CA TYR A 331 21.45 3.96 -5.10
C TYR A 331 20.99 3.43 -6.46
N VAL A 332 19.74 3.71 -6.81
CA VAL A 332 19.14 3.38 -8.11
C VAL A 332 18.36 4.57 -8.64
N GLN A 333 18.45 4.85 -9.93
CA GLN A 333 17.64 5.87 -10.59
C GLN A 333 16.19 5.41 -10.72
N THR A 334 15.26 6.21 -10.20
CA THR A 334 13.81 5.92 -10.19
C THR A 334 13.04 6.76 -11.20
N ASP A 335 13.51 7.97 -11.51
CA ASP A 335 12.85 8.87 -12.49
C ASP A 335 13.76 9.22 -13.67
N ASP A 336 13.19 9.84 -14.71
CA ASP A 336 13.93 10.21 -15.93
C ASP A 336 14.99 11.28 -15.67
N VAL A 337 14.77 12.11 -14.65
CA VAL A 337 15.66 13.21 -14.27
C VAL A 337 16.16 13.00 -12.85
N VAL A 338 17.48 12.90 -12.70
CA VAL A 338 18.16 12.91 -11.40
C VAL A 338 18.58 14.34 -11.05
N THR A 339 18.34 14.79 -9.83
CA THR A 339 18.91 16.05 -9.32
C THR A 339 19.89 15.78 -8.18
N ALA A 340 20.93 16.60 -8.07
CA ALA A 340 21.94 16.46 -7.03
C ALA A 340 21.39 16.97 -5.69
N GLY A 341 21.80 16.33 -4.60
CA GLY A 341 21.39 16.72 -3.25
C GLY A 341 21.73 15.64 -2.24
N THR A 342 21.28 15.84 -1.00
CA THR A 342 21.40 14.84 0.06
C THR A 342 20.46 13.65 -0.21
N ALA A 343 20.95 12.43 0.01
CA ALA A 343 20.22 11.21 -0.33
C ALA A 343 20.21 10.24 0.84
N ASN A 344 19.39 10.55 1.85
CA ASN A 344 19.19 9.71 3.02
C ASN A 344 17.92 8.87 2.87
N SER A 345 17.89 7.69 3.48
CA SER A 345 16.73 6.82 3.55
C SER A 345 16.70 6.12 4.90
N MET A 346 15.51 5.71 5.33
CA MET A 346 15.30 4.96 6.56
C MET A 346 14.32 3.82 6.30
N VAL A 347 14.62 2.67 6.88
CA VAL A 347 13.77 1.48 6.82
C VAL A 347 13.84 0.78 8.16
N THR A 348 12.73 0.19 8.57
CA THR A 348 12.68 -0.71 9.71
C THR A 348 12.74 -2.14 9.21
N PHE A 349 13.56 -2.98 9.83
CA PHE A 349 13.47 -4.42 9.61
C PHE A 349 12.68 -5.07 10.75
N ALA A 350 12.02 -6.17 10.46
CA ALA A 350 11.40 -7.02 11.48
C ALA A 350 11.79 -8.48 11.25
N LEU A 351 12.02 -9.17 12.36
CA LEU A 351 12.46 -10.55 12.40
C LEU A 351 11.24 -11.46 12.51
N GLU A 352 11.11 -12.42 11.60
CA GLU A 352 10.18 -13.54 11.69
C GLU A 352 10.99 -14.83 11.89
N TYR A 353 10.59 -15.63 12.86
CA TYR A 353 11.23 -16.91 13.13
C TYR A 353 10.18 -17.95 13.51
N ASN A 354 10.32 -19.16 12.98
CA ASN A 354 9.43 -20.30 13.18
C ASN A 354 10.21 -21.55 13.54
#